data_AF-A0A956K5M1-F1
#
_entry.id   AF-A0A956K5M1-F1
#
_cell.length_a   1.000
_cell.length_b   1.000
_cell.length_c   1.000
_cell.angle_alpha   90.00
_cell.angle_beta   90.00
_cell.angle_gamma   90.00
#
_symmetry.space_group_name_H-M   'P 1'
#
loop_
_entity.id
_entity.type
_entity.pdbx_description
1 polymer ?
#
loop_
_entity_poly.entity_id
_entity_poly.type
_entity_poly.pdbx_seq_one_letter_code
_entity_poly.pdbx_strand_id
1 'polypeptide(L)'
;KRKRRRKRKGKRAKIHEGPPEKLCDRCLQRLGHLEPLEVPCKVHGCTSTWTWERDGQLRAWAAHDKQTEVTELPQPPRRMCNGCFEFVRAHSDREVPCGRPGCEKTWTYKTGAQLQDFLAGRTLEPIRLCEDCSRSQFTVRASGGVTLPEGAELMPCQVSGCERNWVYVPGMQLSPSDPDAEEAPLDRMCDECRDERGAPGRDPRKQGGTASDVSGAEEPAAEEPAGEDTPS
;
A
#
# COMPACT_ATOMS: atom_id res chain seq x y z
N LYS A 1 69.55 -9.67 39.03
CA LYS A 1 69.49 -10.88 38.18
C LYS A 1 68.02 -11.31 37.98
N ARG A 2 67.35 -10.83 36.92
CA ARG A 2 65.93 -11.14 36.60
C ARG A 2 65.86 -12.42 35.74
N LYS A 3 65.29 -13.52 36.27
CA LYS A 3 65.01 -14.74 35.48
C LYS A 3 63.59 -14.67 34.91
N ARG A 4 63.51 -14.37 33.61
CA ARG A 4 62.30 -14.49 32.79
C ARG A 4 61.91 -15.97 32.66
N ARG A 5 60.81 -16.40 33.27
CA ARG A 5 60.16 -17.70 32.98
C ARG A 5 58.97 -17.45 32.05
N ARG A 6 59.22 -17.50 30.73
CA ARG A 6 58.17 -17.68 29.71
C ARG A 6 57.97 -19.19 29.54
N LYS A 7 56.87 -19.75 30.04
CA LYS A 7 56.42 -21.11 29.66
C LYS A 7 55.16 -20.98 28.81
N ARG A 8 55.37 -20.94 27.49
CA ARG A 8 54.38 -21.27 26.47
C ARG A 8 54.10 -22.78 26.55
N LYS A 9 52.83 -23.17 26.59
CA LYS A 9 52.32 -24.33 25.86
C LYS A 9 50.80 -24.28 25.82
N GLY A 10 50.27 -23.52 24.86
CA GLY A 10 48.89 -23.69 24.42
C GLY A 10 48.72 -25.10 23.89
N LYS A 11 47.72 -25.81 24.41
CA LYS A 11 47.23 -27.08 23.84
C LYS A 11 46.78 -26.79 22.40
N ARG A 12 47.61 -27.15 21.41
CA ARG A 12 47.19 -27.23 20.00
C ARG A 12 46.16 -28.36 19.94
N ALA A 13 44.91 -28.02 19.63
CA ALA A 13 43.92 -28.98 19.22
C ALA A 13 44.47 -29.74 18.00
N LYS A 14 44.42 -31.07 18.03
CA LYS A 14 44.77 -31.91 16.89
C LYS A 14 43.75 -31.62 15.79
N ILE A 15 44.21 -31.04 14.70
CA ILE A 15 43.46 -30.99 13.45
C ILE A 15 43.62 -32.39 12.85
N HIS A 16 42.55 -33.17 12.83
CA HIS A 16 42.52 -34.48 12.18
C HIS A 16 42.52 -34.28 10.66
N GLU A 17 43.56 -34.80 10.01
CA GLU A 17 43.73 -34.84 8.56
C GLU A 17 43.09 -36.13 8.03
N GLY A 18 41.77 -36.10 7.91
CA GLY A 18 40.93 -37.14 7.33
C GLY A 18 39.73 -36.50 6.62
N PRO A 19 39.02 -37.22 5.73
CA PRO A 19 37.81 -36.70 5.08
C PRO A 19 36.90 -36.08 6.14
N PRO A 20 36.41 -34.83 5.95
CA PRO A 20 35.97 -33.98 7.04
C PRO A 20 35.00 -34.74 7.95
N GLU A 21 35.41 -34.93 9.21
CA GLU A 21 34.62 -35.66 10.19
C GLU A 21 33.24 -34.99 10.28
N LYS A 22 32.23 -35.73 9.83
CA LYS A 22 30.86 -35.28 9.82
C LYS A 22 30.41 -35.15 11.26
N LEU A 23 30.31 -33.90 11.74
CA LEU A 23 29.74 -33.47 13.02
C LEU A 23 30.59 -33.84 14.26
N CYS A 24 30.64 -32.96 15.26
CA CYS A 24 31.30 -33.27 16.54
C CYS A 24 30.45 -34.25 17.37
N ASP A 25 31.05 -34.90 18.39
CA ASP A 25 30.37 -35.89 19.23
C ASP A 25 29.03 -35.40 19.82
N ARG A 26 28.97 -34.13 20.24
CA ARG A 26 27.74 -33.50 20.74
C ARG A 26 26.64 -33.43 19.67
N CYS A 27 27.01 -33.09 18.44
CA CYS A 27 26.10 -33.02 17.31
C CYS A 27 25.62 -34.41 16.87
N LEU A 28 26.50 -35.43 16.92
CA LEU A 28 26.12 -36.82 16.62
C LEU A 28 25.17 -37.39 17.66
N GLN A 29 25.43 -37.16 18.94
CA GLN A 29 24.51 -37.54 20.02
C GLN A 29 23.13 -36.89 19.83
N ARG A 30 23.10 -35.58 19.53
CA ARG A 30 21.83 -34.90 19.30
C ARG A 30 21.09 -35.43 18.07
N LEU A 31 21.79 -35.68 16.96
CA LEU A 31 21.20 -36.23 15.74
C LEU A 31 20.49 -37.58 15.99
N GLY A 32 21.02 -38.41 16.88
CA GLY A 32 20.40 -39.67 17.29
C GLY A 32 19.08 -39.51 18.06
N HIS A 33 18.85 -38.36 18.69
CA HIS A 33 17.63 -38.04 19.42
C HIS A 33 16.61 -37.24 18.62
N LEU A 34 16.97 -36.76 17.42
CA LEU A 34 16.03 -36.05 16.54
C LEU A 34 15.23 -37.05 15.74
N GLU A 35 13.94 -36.77 15.55
CA GLU A 35 13.07 -37.50 14.64
C GLU A 35 12.63 -36.55 13.51
N PRO A 36 12.29 -37.04 12.31
CA PRO A 36 11.70 -36.22 11.28
C PRO A 36 10.36 -35.63 11.76
N LEU A 37 10.17 -34.32 11.64
CA LEU A 37 8.90 -33.65 11.97
C LEU A 37 8.15 -33.28 10.69
N GLU A 38 6.83 -33.50 10.68
CA GLU A 38 5.97 -32.98 9.64
C GLU A 38 5.54 -31.54 9.97
N VAL A 39 5.88 -30.61 9.08
CA VAL A 39 5.59 -29.18 9.25
C VAL A 39 4.57 -28.75 8.19
N PRO A 40 3.55 -27.96 8.55
CA PRO A 40 2.57 -27.47 7.58
C PRO A 40 3.24 -26.57 6.52
N CYS A 41 2.68 -26.59 5.31
CA CYS A 41 3.10 -25.71 4.24
C CYS A 41 2.88 -24.23 4.63
N LYS A 42 3.81 -23.36 4.22
CA LYS A 42 3.70 -21.90 4.39
C LYS A 42 2.50 -21.31 3.63
N VAL A 43 2.04 -21.96 2.56
CA VAL A 43 1.06 -21.41 1.64
C VAL A 43 -0.35 -21.51 2.25
N HIS A 44 -1.02 -20.37 2.39
CA HIS A 44 -2.42 -20.33 2.86
C HIS A 44 -3.31 -21.16 1.93
N GLY A 45 -4.16 -22.01 2.51
CA GLY A 45 -5.04 -22.93 1.78
C GLY A 45 -4.40 -24.26 1.34
N CYS A 46 -3.09 -24.46 1.55
CA CYS A 46 -2.45 -25.74 1.31
C CYS A 46 -2.56 -26.63 2.56
N THR A 47 -3.11 -27.83 2.40
CA THR A 47 -3.22 -28.85 3.47
C THR A 47 -2.01 -29.77 3.55
N SER A 48 -1.09 -29.68 2.59
CA SER A 48 0.09 -30.54 2.55
C SER A 48 1.12 -30.13 3.61
N THR A 49 1.81 -31.13 4.14
CA THR A 49 2.96 -30.96 5.01
C THR A 49 4.26 -31.17 4.22
N TRP A 50 5.37 -30.80 4.82
CA TRP A 50 6.70 -31.15 4.35
C TRP A 50 7.51 -31.71 5.52
N THR A 51 8.42 -32.62 5.20
CA THR A 51 9.22 -33.31 6.21
C THR A 51 10.45 -32.49 6.53
N TRP A 52 10.58 -32.09 7.79
CA TRP A 52 11.78 -31.46 8.31
C TRP A 52 12.74 -32.54 8.79
N GLU A 53 13.72 -32.85 7.93
CA GLU A 53 14.74 -33.86 8.21
C GLU A 53 15.60 -33.52 9.43
N ARG A 54 16.09 -34.57 10.10
CA ARG A 54 16.96 -34.49 11.28
C ARG A 54 18.20 -33.63 11.06
N ASP A 55 18.80 -33.72 9.87
CA ASP A 55 19.94 -32.89 9.48
C ASP A 55 19.57 -31.40 9.39
N GLY A 56 18.38 -31.10 8.89
CA GLY A 56 17.86 -29.74 8.80
C GLY A 56 17.61 -29.14 10.18
N GLN A 57 17.08 -29.95 11.10
CA GLN A 57 16.88 -29.57 12.49
C GLN A 57 18.21 -29.33 13.22
N LEU A 58 19.19 -30.22 13.03
CA LEU A 58 20.53 -30.08 13.61
C LEU A 58 21.23 -28.81 13.10
N ARG A 59 21.11 -28.50 11.80
CA ARG A 59 21.66 -27.24 11.24
C ARG A 59 21.00 -26.00 11.81
N ALA A 60 19.67 -26.02 11.97
CA ALA A 60 18.96 -24.91 12.59
C ALA A 60 19.41 -24.73 14.05
N TRP A 61 19.50 -25.82 14.81
CA TRP A 61 19.99 -25.81 16.18
C TRP A 61 21.45 -25.30 16.27
N ALA A 62 22.34 -25.77 15.39
CA ALA A 62 23.74 -25.33 15.35
C ALA A 62 23.89 -23.84 15.00
N ALA A 63 22.94 -23.26 14.24
CA ALA A 63 22.92 -21.82 13.99
C ALA A 63 22.57 -21.01 15.25
N HIS A 64 21.76 -21.57 16.15
CA HIS A 64 21.35 -20.94 17.41
C HIS A 64 22.32 -21.16 18.58
N ASP A 65 23.18 -22.19 18.55
CA ASP A 65 24.16 -22.53 19.61
C ASP A 65 25.26 -21.46 19.85
N LYS A 66 25.25 -20.35 19.09
CA LYS A 66 26.02 -19.13 19.42
C LYS A 66 25.38 -18.31 20.56
N GLN A 67 24.13 -18.60 20.92
CA GLN A 67 23.40 -18.05 22.06
C GLN A 67 23.29 -19.14 23.13
N THR A 68 24.05 -18.99 24.20
CA THR A 68 24.36 -19.98 25.25
C THR A 68 23.19 -20.52 26.10
N GLU A 69 21.93 -20.19 25.78
CA GLU A 69 20.78 -20.46 26.67
C GLU A 69 19.54 -21.08 26.01
N VAL A 70 19.61 -21.54 24.75
CA VAL A 70 18.42 -22.13 24.10
C VAL A 70 18.56 -23.66 24.00
N THR A 71 18.00 -24.35 24.99
CA THR A 71 17.87 -25.83 25.06
C THR A 71 16.77 -26.37 24.13
N GLU A 72 15.92 -25.49 23.61
CA GLU A 72 14.73 -25.83 22.82
C GLU A 72 15.02 -25.88 21.32
N LEU A 73 14.34 -26.80 20.61
CA LEU A 73 14.45 -26.88 19.15
C LEU A 73 13.90 -25.57 18.55
N PRO A 74 14.65 -24.88 17.67
CA PRO A 74 14.16 -23.66 17.06
C PRO A 74 12.90 -23.92 16.24
N GLN A 75 12.03 -22.91 16.16
CA GLN A 75 10.82 -22.96 15.34
C GLN A 75 11.16 -23.41 13.91
N PRO A 76 10.40 -24.38 13.35
CA PRO A 76 10.66 -24.87 12.00
C PRO A 76 10.57 -23.72 10.99
N PRO A 77 11.48 -23.67 9.99
CA PRO A 77 11.46 -22.62 9.00
C PRO A 77 10.15 -22.66 8.19
N ARG A 78 9.58 -21.49 7.90
CA ARG A 78 8.38 -21.40 7.05
C ARG A 78 8.76 -21.73 5.60
N ARG A 79 8.57 -22.97 5.18
CA ARG A 79 8.87 -23.47 3.82
C ARG A 79 7.60 -23.91 3.09
N MET A 80 7.64 -23.86 1.75
CA MET A 80 6.62 -24.44 0.88
C MET A 80 6.82 -25.96 0.81
N CYS A 81 5.72 -26.72 0.71
CA CYS A 81 5.80 -28.16 0.44
C CYS A 81 6.34 -28.45 -0.97
N ASN A 82 6.75 -29.70 -1.22
CA ASN A 82 7.32 -30.10 -2.50
C ASN A 82 6.35 -29.84 -3.66
N GLY A 83 5.05 -30.14 -3.50
CA GLY A 83 4.05 -29.88 -4.54
C GLY A 83 3.90 -28.39 -4.89
N CYS A 84 3.84 -27.52 -3.88
CA CYS A 84 3.80 -26.07 -4.14
C CYS A 84 5.12 -25.57 -4.76
N PHE A 85 6.26 -26.13 -4.37
CA PHE A 85 7.56 -25.76 -4.94
C PHE A 85 7.69 -26.18 -6.41
N GLU A 86 7.26 -27.40 -6.74
CA GLU A 86 7.21 -27.89 -8.12
C GLU A 86 6.25 -27.07 -8.98
N PHE A 87 5.09 -26.68 -8.45
CA PHE A 87 4.16 -25.81 -9.15
C PHE A 87 4.81 -24.47 -9.54
N VAL A 88 5.47 -23.80 -8.59
CA VAL A 88 6.16 -22.52 -8.84
C VAL A 88 7.33 -22.67 -9.81
N ARG A 89 7.96 -23.84 -9.84
CA ARG A 89 9.03 -24.12 -10.79
C ARG A 89 8.49 -24.41 -12.19
N ALA A 90 7.33 -25.05 -12.29
CA ALA A 90 6.70 -25.40 -13.56
C ALA A 90 5.94 -24.23 -14.20
N HIS A 91 5.36 -23.34 -13.39
CA HIS A 91 4.58 -22.20 -13.85
C HIS A 91 5.41 -20.93 -13.72
N SER A 92 5.55 -20.18 -14.82
CA SER A 92 6.16 -18.86 -14.81
C SER A 92 5.09 -17.77 -14.80
N ASP A 93 5.53 -16.54 -14.51
CA ASP A 93 4.70 -15.36 -14.68
C ASP A 93 4.30 -15.23 -16.16
N ARG A 94 3.02 -14.96 -16.41
CA ARG A 94 2.49 -14.78 -17.77
C ARG A 94 1.66 -13.50 -17.86
N GLU A 95 1.60 -12.95 -19.06
CA GLU A 95 0.78 -11.77 -19.34
C GLU A 95 -0.60 -12.21 -19.82
N VAL A 96 -1.64 -11.74 -19.13
CA VAL A 96 -3.04 -12.05 -19.42
C VAL A 96 -3.74 -10.76 -19.85
N PRO A 97 -4.65 -10.78 -20.85
CA PRO A 97 -5.40 -9.59 -21.24
C PRO A 97 -6.25 -9.05 -20.09
N CYS A 98 -6.45 -7.73 -20.09
CA CYS A 98 -7.36 -7.07 -19.17
C CYS A 98 -8.79 -7.56 -19.42
N GLY A 99 -9.51 -7.90 -18.34
CA GLY A 99 -10.92 -8.32 -18.42
C GLY A 99 -11.92 -7.20 -18.78
N ARG A 100 -11.46 -5.96 -19.02
CA ARG A 100 -12.33 -4.83 -19.36
C ARG A 100 -12.60 -4.80 -20.87
N PRO A 101 -13.87 -4.79 -21.31
CA PRO A 101 -14.19 -4.67 -22.74
C PRO A 101 -13.64 -3.34 -23.30
N GLY A 102 -12.89 -3.42 -24.40
CA GLY A 102 -12.24 -2.27 -25.04
C GLY A 102 -10.90 -1.84 -24.42
N CYS A 103 -10.32 -2.63 -23.50
CA CYS A 103 -8.97 -2.40 -22.99
C CYS A 103 -7.99 -3.43 -23.56
N GLU A 104 -6.99 -2.96 -24.31
CA GLU A 104 -5.94 -3.81 -24.92
C GLU A 104 -4.74 -4.05 -24.00
N LYS A 105 -4.77 -3.48 -22.78
CA LYS A 105 -3.67 -3.63 -21.82
C LYS A 105 -3.64 -5.04 -21.25
N THR A 106 -2.47 -5.54 -20.94
CA THR A 106 -2.25 -6.81 -20.24
C THR A 106 -1.93 -6.57 -18.76
N TRP A 107 -2.02 -7.62 -17.97
CA TRP A 107 -1.57 -7.64 -16.58
C TRP A 107 -0.74 -8.89 -16.30
N THR A 108 0.20 -8.78 -15.38
CA THR A 108 1.09 -9.89 -15.04
C THR A 108 0.41 -10.83 -14.05
N TYR A 109 0.05 -12.02 -14.52
CA TYR A 109 -0.45 -13.08 -13.67
C TYR A 109 0.73 -13.79 -13.00
N LYS A 110 1.03 -13.33 -11.78
CA LYS A 110 2.15 -13.85 -10.99
C LYS A 110 1.91 -15.29 -10.56
N THR A 111 2.98 -16.07 -10.55
CA THR A 111 3.01 -17.49 -10.16
C THR A 111 2.44 -17.73 -8.76
N GLY A 112 2.65 -16.80 -7.82
CA GLY A 112 2.08 -16.88 -6.48
C GLY A 112 0.55 -16.79 -6.46
N ALA A 113 -0.04 -15.98 -7.33
CA ALA A 113 -1.50 -15.90 -7.49
C ALA A 113 -2.05 -17.13 -8.22
N GLN A 114 -1.33 -17.62 -9.24
CA GLN A 114 -1.63 -18.88 -9.92
C GLN A 114 -1.71 -20.06 -8.93
N LEU A 115 -0.75 -20.16 -8.00
CA LEU A 115 -0.74 -21.20 -6.98
C LEU A 115 -1.95 -21.09 -6.04
N GLN A 116 -2.33 -19.87 -5.65
CA GLN A 116 -3.49 -19.65 -4.80
C GLN A 116 -4.79 -20.04 -5.50
N ASP A 117 -4.93 -19.70 -6.78
CA ASP A 117 -6.09 -20.10 -7.57
C ASP A 117 -6.14 -21.62 -7.79
N PHE A 118 -4.99 -22.26 -8.04
CA PHE A 118 -4.88 -23.72 -8.11
C PHE A 118 -5.32 -24.40 -6.80
N LEU A 119 -4.85 -23.91 -5.65
CA LEU A 119 -5.26 -24.42 -4.34
C LEU A 119 -6.74 -24.17 -4.04
N ALA A 120 -7.29 -23.07 -4.55
CA ALA A 120 -8.71 -22.75 -4.46
C ALA A 120 -9.58 -23.54 -5.47
N GLY A 121 -8.99 -24.41 -6.30
CA GLY A 121 -9.69 -25.17 -7.34
C GLY A 121 -10.13 -24.33 -8.55
N ARG A 122 -9.65 -23.09 -8.66
CA ARG A 122 -9.91 -22.20 -9.80
C ARG A 122 -8.79 -22.35 -10.82
N THR A 123 -8.99 -23.20 -11.81
CA THR A 123 -8.03 -23.38 -12.91
C THR A 123 -8.28 -22.45 -14.11
N LEU A 124 -9.43 -21.77 -14.12
CA LEU A 124 -9.77 -20.78 -15.14
C LEU A 124 -9.00 -19.48 -14.91
N GLU A 125 -8.60 -18.84 -16.01
CA GLU A 125 -7.92 -17.55 -15.94
C GLU A 125 -8.83 -16.52 -15.28
N PRO A 126 -8.42 -15.92 -14.15
CA PRO A 126 -9.26 -14.96 -13.48
C PRO A 126 -9.42 -13.72 -14.38
N ILE A 127 -10.68 -13.31 -14.58
CA ILE A 127 -11.00 -12.05 -15.26
C ILE A 127 -10.60 -10.91 -14.32
N ARG A 128 -9.35 -10.46 -14.45
CA ARG A 128 -8.77 -9.37 -13.66
C ARG A 128 -8.53 -8.15 -14.54
N LEU A 129 -8.65 -6.98 -13.93
CA LEU A 129 -8.33 -5.70 -14.55
C LEU A 129 -6.81 -5.46 -14.51
N CYS A 130 -6.29 -4.76 -15.51
CA CYS A 130 -4.90 -4.26 -15.47
C CYS A 130 -4.71 -3.20 -14.38
N GLU A 131 -3.46 -2.85 -14.07
CA GLU A 131 -3.14 -1.91 -13.00
C GLU A 131 -3.83 -0.56 -13.19
N ASP A 132 -3.86 -0.04 -14.41
CA ASP A 132 -4.58 1.20 -14.73
C ASP A 132 -6.09 1.09 -14.52
N CYS A 133 -6.69 -0.01 -15.00
CA CYS A 133 -8.13 -0.20 -14.87
C CYS A 133 -8.52 -0.43 -13.41
N SER A 134 -7.69 -1.14 -12.64
CA SER A 134 -7.90 -1.37 -11.20
C SER A 134 -7.79 -0.07 -10.40
N ARG A 135 -6.83 0.80 -10.71
CA ARG A 135 -6.72 2.14 -10.12
C ARG A 135 -7.92 3.02 -10.48
N SER A 136 -8.41 2.92 -11.72
CA SER A 136 -9.59 3.66 -12.18
C SER A 136 -10.93 3.08 -11.72
N GLN A 137 -10.96 1.90 -11.08
CA GLN A 137 -12.19 1.33 -10.54
C GLN A 137 -12.64 2.05 -9.26
N PHE A 138 -11.68 2.60 -8.51
CA PHE A 138 -11.95 3.37 -7.29
C PHE A 138 -12.23 4.84 -7.56
N THR A 139 -11.86 5.33 -8.74
CA THR A 139 -12.39 6.61 -9.22
C THR A 139 -13.69 6.28 -9.95
N VAL A 140 -14.83 6.51 -9.29
CA VAL A 140 -16.11 6.58 -10.00
C VAL A 140 -15.89 7.58 -11.12
N ARG A 141 -15.72 7.09 -12.36
CA ARG A 141 -15.88 7.90 -13.55
C ARG A 141 -17.37 8.20 -13.59
N ALA A 142 -17.79 9.21 -12.82
CA ALA A 142 -18.92 10.02 -13.22
C ALA A 142 -18.58 10.47 -14.63
N SER A 143 -19.41 10.02 -15.57
CA SER A 143 -19.37 10.35 -16.98
C SER A 143 -19.34 11.88 -17.11
N GLY A 144 -18.16 12.51 -17.08
CA GLY A 144 -18.08 13.97 -16.98
C GLY A 144 -16.78 14.60 -16.46
N GLY A 145 -15.79 13.84 -15.97
CA GLY A 145 -14.44 14.39 -15.76
C GLY A 145 -14.32 15.48 -14.69
N VAL A 146 -15.23 15.53 -13.72
CA VAL A 146 -15.12 16.44 -12.57
C VAL A 146 -14.45 15.68 -11.42
N THR A 147 -13.25 16.11 -11.02
CA THR A 147 -12.59 15.67 -9.80
C THR A 147 -13.28 16.33 -8.60
N LEU A 148 -14.10 15.59 -7.86
CA LEU A 148 -14.68 16.08 -6.61
C LEU A 148 -13.75 15.80 -5.42
N PRO A 149 -13.54 16.76 -4.50
CA PRO A 149 -12.80 16.53 -3.27
C PRO A 149 -13.55 15.56 -2.33
N GLU A 150 -12.80 14.87 -1.46
CA GLU A 150 -13.33 13.86 -0.54
C GLU A 150 -14.42 14.46 0.36
N GLY A 151 -15.64 13.93 0.26
CA GLY A 151 -16.82 14.40 0.99
C GLY A 151 -17.73 15.39 0.24
N ALA A 152 -17.38 15.80 -0.98
CA ALA A 152 -18.27 16.64 -1.78
C ALA A 152 -19.43 15.85 -2.41
N GLU A 153 -20.65 16.37 -2.29
CA GLU A 153 -21.88 15.73 -2.76
C GLU A 153 -22.55 16.56 -3.87
N LEU A 154 -23.23 15.88 -4.80
CA LEU A 154 -24.00 16.52 -5.86
C LEU A 154 -25.43 16.76 -5.37
N MET A 155 -25.81 18.02 -5.17
CA MET A 155 -27.13 18.41 -4.72
C MET A 155 -28.00 18.88 -5.89
N PRO A 156 -29.30 18.53 -5.95
CA PRO A 156 -30.20 19.04 -6.99
C PRO A 156 -30.46 20.55 -6.80
N CYS A 157 -30.68 21.26 -7.91
CA CYS A 157 -31.09 22.66 -7.88
C CYS A 157 -32.51 22.79 -7.31
N GLN A 158 -32.72 23.74 -6.39
CA GLN A 158 -34.03 23.98 -5.77
C GLN A 158 -34.97 24.86 -6.62
N VAL A 159 -34.53 25.34 -7.79
CA VAL A 159 -35.36 26.17 -8.68
C VAL A 159 -36.41 25.31 -9.37
N SER A 160 -37.67 25.72 -9.28
CA SER A 160 -38.80 25.07 -9.95
C SER A 160 -38.55 24.90 -11.44
N GLY A 161 -38.44 23.65 -11.91
CA GLY A 161 -38.19 23.30 -13.32
C GLY A 161 -36.72 23.17 -13.72
N CYS A 162 -35.76 23.28 -12.78
CA CYS A 162 -34.35 23.07 -13.05
C CYS A 162 -33.88 21.67 -12.60
N GLU A 163 -33.38 20.87 -13.54
CA GLU A 163 -32.86 19.50 -13.26
C GLU A 163 -31.33 19.46 -13.03
N ARG A 164 -30.67 20.61 -12.99
CA ARG A 164 -29.21 20.67 -12.84
C ARG A 164 -28.77 20.36 -11.41
N ASN A 165 -27.55 19.85 -11.26
CA ASN A 165 -26.92 19.62 -9.96
C ASN A 165 -25.84 20.67 -9.68
N TRP A 166 -25.57 20.92 -8.40
CA TRP A 166 -24.49 21.75 -7.92
C TRP A 166 -23.66 21.00 -6.87
N VAL A 167 -22.42 21.43 -6.67
CA VAL A 167 -21.47 20.76 -5.77
C VAL A 167 -21.56 21.35 -4.37
N TYR A 168 -21.96 20.52 -3.40
CA TYR A 168 -21.82 20.79 -1.98
C TYR A 168 -20.44 20.34 -1.49
N VAL A 169 -19.73 21.22 -0.79
CA VAL A 169 -18.48 20.89 -0.10
C VAL A 169 -18.75 20.92 1.41
N PRO A 170 -18.34 19.89 2.17
CA PRO A 170 -18.49 19.86 3.62
C PRO A 170 -17.88 21.10 4.26
N GLY A 171 -18.66 21.78 5.11
CA GLY A 171 -18.28 23.03 5.76
C GLY A 171 -18.90 24.29 5.13
N MET A 172 -19.61 24.17 4.01
CA MET A 172 -20.40 25.29 3.48
C MET A 172 -21.71 25.45 4.23
N GLN A 173 -21.99 26.67 4.70
CA GLN A 173 -23.24 27.00 5.39
C GLN A 173 -24.37 27.10 4.35
N LEU A 174 -25.39 26.25 4.47
CA LEU A 174 -26.60 26.31 3.65
C LEU A 174 -27.75 26.85 4.49
N SER A 175 -28.52 27.79 3.95
CA SER A 175 -29.82 28.23 4.50
C SER A 175 -30.78 27.03 4.66
N PRO A 176 -31.88 27.08 5.42
CA PRO A 176 -32.87 26.00 5.42
C PRO A 176 -33.58 25.85 4.06
N SER A 177 -33.99 24.64 3.70
CA SER A 177 -34.85 24.40 2.53
C SER A 177 -36.29 24.57 2.96
N ASP A 178 -36.84 25.78 2.80
CA ASP A 178 -38.26 26.01 3.03
C ASP A 178 -39.02 25.75 1.72
N PRO A 179 -39.95 24.77 1.67
CA PRO A 179 -40.76 24.51 0.47
C PRO A 179 -41.81 25.58 0.19
N ASP A 180 -42.12 26.45 1.17
CA ASP A 180 -43.13 27.53 1.07
C ASP A 180 -42.50 28.91 0.82
N ALA A 181 -41.17 29.01 0.72
CA ALA A 181 -40.52 30.27 0.34
C ALA A 181 -40.75 30.59 -1.14
N GLU A 182 -41.24 31.80 -1.43
CA GLU A 182 -41.45 32.28 -2.81
C GLU A 182 -40.15 32.32 -3.64
N GLU A 183 -38.99 32.33 -2.99
CA GLU A 183 -37.68 32.31 -3.65
C GLU A 183 -36.72 31.29 -3.02
N ALA A 184 -36.18 30.40 -3.86
CA ALA A 184 -35.14 29.45 -3.45
C ALA A 184 -33.84 30.19 -3.06
N PRO A 185 -33.17 29.80 -1.96
CA PRO A 185 -31.89 30.40 -1.57
C PRO A 185 -30.80 30.20 -2.61
N LEU A 186 -30.02 31.26 -2.88
CA LEU A 186 -28.90 31.28 -3.85
C LEU A 186 -27.83 30.21 -3.60
N ASP A 187 -27.73 29.71 -2.36
CA ASP A 187 -26.78 28.67 -1.94
C ASP A 187 -27.23 27.23 -2.27
N ARG A 188 -28.47 27.05 -2.76
CA ARG A 188 -29.04 25.77 -3.22
C ARG A 188 -29.37 25.74 -4.71
N MET A 189 -28.77 26.65 -5.45
CA MET A 189 -28.98 26.83 -6.87
C MET A 189 -27.75 26.38 -7.66
N CYS A 190 -27.96 25.88 -8.87
CA CYS A 190 -26.87 25.66 -9.82
C CYS A 190 -26.25 26.99 -10.26
N ASP A 191 -25.02 26.95 -10.79
CA ASP A 191 -24.29 28.15 -11.20
C ASP A 191 -25.07 28.99 -12.23
N GLU A 192 -25.76 28.34 -13.17
CA GLU A 192 -26.54 29.05 -14.20
C GLU A 192 -27.73 29.81 -13.60
N CYS A 193 -28.44 29.23 -12.63
CA CYS A 193 -29.52 29.94 -11.95
C CYS A 193 -29.01 30.98 -10.95
N ARG A 194 -27.78 30.84 -10.43
CA ARG A 194 -27.11 31.91 -9.66
C ARG A 194 -26.77 33.10 -10.56
N ASP A 195 -26.21 32.83 -11.73
CA ASP A 195 -25.85 33.86 -12.71
C ASP A 195 -27.09 34.63 -13.19
N GLU A 196 -28.21 33.95 -13.46
CA GLU A 196 -29.52 34.56 -13.78
C GLU A 196 -30.05 35.49 -12.68
N ARG A 197 -29.67 35.24 -11.41
CA ARG A 197 -30.03 36.07 -10.25
C ARG A 197 -28.94 37.05 -9.82
N GLY A 198 -27.89 37.21 -10.63
CA GLY A 198 -26.79 38.14 -10.38
C GLY A 198 -25.83 37.73 -9.25
N ALA A 199 -25.84 36.46 -8.85
CA ALA A 199 -24.91 35.91 -7.87
C ALA A 199 -23.72 35.25 -8.56
N PRO A 200 -22.47 35.39 -8.06
CA PRO A 200 -21.29 34.86 -8.74
C PRO A 200 -21.31 33.32 -8.77
N GLY A 201 -21.05 32.68 -9.91
CA GLY A 201 -20.87 31.23 -9.97
C GLY A 201 -19.84 30.70 -8.95
N ARG A 202 -20.10 29.52 -8.37
CA ARG A 202 -19.22 28.88 -7.38
C ARG A 202 -17.97 28.27 -8.03
N ASP A 203 -18.02 28.03 -9.34
CA ASP A 203 -16.87 27.54 -10.12
C ASP A 203 -15.88 28.68 -10.48
N PRO A 204 -14.63 28.65 -9.95
CA PRO A 204 -13.62 29.66 -10.28
C PRO A 204 -13.22 29.67 -11.76
N ARG A 205 -13.53 28.64 -12.55
CA ARG A 205 -13.29 28.61 -14.01
C ARG A 205 -14.31 29.44 -14.80
N LYS A 206 -15.50 29.68 -14.24
CA LYS A 206 -16.54 30.53 -14.86
C LYS A 206 -16.47 32.00 -14.43
N GLN A 207 -15.68 32.33 -13.41
CA GLN A 207 -15.54 33.70 -12.88
C GLN A 207 -14.70 34.64 -13.77
N GLY A 208 -14.16 34.16 -14.90
CA GLY A 208 -13.31 34.93 -15.82
C GLY A 208 -14.06 35.79 -16.83
N GLY A 209 -15.05 36.58 -16.38
CA GLY A 209 -16.01 37.21 -17.28
C GLY A 209 -16.46 38.64 -16.95
N THR A 210 -15.67 39.47 -16.27
CA THR A 210 -15.62 40.94 -16.43
C THR A 210 -14.43 41.50 -15.65
N ALA A 211 -13.25 41.55 -16.28
CA ALA A 211 -12.12 42.36 -15.82
C ALA A 211 -11.74 43.33 -16.93
N SER A 212 -12.37 44.50 -16.90
CA SER A 212 -12.01 45.74 -17.59
C SER A 212 -12.71 46.80 -16.72
N ASP A 213 -12.06 47.61 -15.91
CA ASP A 213 -11.06 48.58 -16.29
C ASP A 213 -10.47 49.17 -14.98
N VAL A 214 -9.15 49.09 -14.81
CA VAL A 214 -8.37 50.17 -14.17
C VAL A 214 -6.90 49.90 -14.49
N SER A 215 -6.45 50.48 -15.59
CA SER A 215 -5.03 50.64 -15.89
C SER A 215 -4.63 52.07 -15.56
N GLY A 216 -3.63 52.20 -14.68
CA GLY A 216 -2.52 53.11 -14.94
C GLY A 216 -2.39 54.37 -14.08
N ALA A 217 -1.12 54.60 -13.73
CA ALA A 217 -0.52 55.81 -13.16
C ALA A 217 -0.85 56.06 -11.67
N GLU A 218 0.07 56.38 -10.77
CA GLU A 218 1.38 57.01 -10.93
C GLU A 218 2.13 56.78 -9.60
N GLU A 219 3.43 56.47 -9.66
CA GLU A 219 4.34 56.69 -8.52
C GLU A 219 4.72 58.18 -8.54
N PRO A 220 4.77 58.87 -7.39
CA PRO A 220 6.12 59.20 -6.91
C PRO A 220 6.29 59.31 -5.37
N ALA A 221 7.48 58.90 -4.95
CA ALA A 221 8.42 59.59 -4.06
C ALA A 221 7.95 60.21 -2.72
N ALA A 222 8.52 59.64 -1.64
CA ALA A 222 9.25 60.28 -0.54
C ALA A 222 8.75 61.62 0.06
N GLU A 223 8.43 61.62 1.36
CA GLU A 223 9.07 62.50 2.36
C GLU A 223 8.68 62.05 3.80
N GLU A 224 9.68 61.75 4.63
CA GLU A 224 9.61 61.90 6.11
C GLU A 224 9.74 63.40 6.44
N PRO A 225 9.17 63.98 7.53
CA PRO A 225 9.55 63.58 8.89
C PRO A 225 8.54 63.83 10.06
N ALA A 226 8.84 63.15 11.18
CA ALA A 226 8.82 63.57 12.59
C ALA A 226 7.58 64.24 13.24
N GLY A 227 7.28 63.76 14.47
CA GLY A 227 6.43 64.37 15.49
C GLY A 227 5.59 63.29 16.20
N GLU A 228 6.06 62.62 17.24
CA GLU A 228 6.03 63.08 18.64
C GLU A 228 4.65 63.62 19.04
N ASP A 229 3.85 62.83 19.78
CA ASP A 229 3.27 63.25 21.06
C ASP A 229 2.50 62.08 21.73
N THR A 230 2.90 61.78 22.96
CA THR A 230 2.18 60.98 23.98
C THR A 230 1.67 61.99 25.00
N PRO A 231 0.36 62.07 25.30
CA PRO A 231 -0.17 61.58 26.59
C PRO A 231 -1.67 61.17 26.49
N SER A 232 -2.37 60.58 27.47
CA SER A 232 -2.29 60.53 28.95
C SER A 232 -2.70 59.15 29.47
#